data_AF-A0A3M1LM25-F1
#
_entry.id   AF-A0A3M1LM25-F1
#
_cell.length_a   1.000
_cell.length_b   1.000
_cell.length_c   1.000
_cell.angle_alpha   90.00
_cell.angle_beta   90.00
_cell.angle_gamma   90.00
#
_symmetry.space_group_name_H-M   'P 1'
#
loop_
_entity.id
_entity.type
_entity.pdbx_description
1 polymer ?
#
loop_
_entity_poly.entity_id
_entity_poly.type
_entity_poly.pdbx_seq_one_letter_code
_entity_poly.pdbx_strand_id
1 'polypeptide(L)'
;QFTSLFGRFHHITIPTDVIDKDSLIDGFPKLDGSSIQGFTEVHESDLVLKPDPNTFAIVPWSENKTARMICEVYWDAGKNKFPRDPRVIARKAEELLKEEGFKHSYWGPEAEFFVFNKVTWDTSSITDSYYSIESEEITGAYPISVKNGYMPEEPLDTLTEFRNECSDNLYHFGIICEDHHHEVATGGQCELSMRFDELVNSADNIMTYKYVIKYLAKRSNMVATFMPKPLANDNGTGMHINTSLWADSNLFYDENDQYAELSQTARYFIGGLLEHASSLAAIAAPTTNSYRRLIPGFEAPVYIAWSRDNRSAIVRIPAHFKGMKYAKSKRIELRLADPSCNPYLCFSAVLAAGLDGIKKKIDAMDPIDEDIYKLSAKKRRELGIKQLPPTLNAAADALESDNEYLKPIFDNDVIDRIIEKERNDANEVSSRPHPHEFHLYFDI
;
A
#
# COMPACT_ATOMS: atom_id res chain seq x y z
N GLN A 1 -0.42 -10.73 16.84
CA GLN A 1 -0.63 -9.41 16.18
C GLN A 1 -1.71 -9.60 15.13
N PHE A 2 -2.49 -8.58 14.80
CA PHE A 2 -3.54 -8.68 13.76
C PHE A 2 -3.77 -7.30 13.15
N THR A 3 -4.47 -7.23 12.02
CA THR A 3 -4.71 -5.98 11.30
C THR A 3 -6.21 -5.65 11.30
N SER A 4 -6.57 -4.43 11.69
CA SER A 4 -7.96 -3.96 11.60
C SER A 4 -8.37 -3.74 10.14
N LEU A 5 -9.68 -3.59 9.88
CA LEU A 5 -10.20 -3.43 8.52
C LEU A 5 -9.50 -2.29 7.77
N PHE A 6 -9.23 -1.17 8.44
CA PHE A 6 -8.58 0.01 7.85
C PHE A 6 -7.04 0.01 7.95
N GLY A 7 -6.41 -1.15 8.17
CA GLY A 7 -4.96 -1.30 8.04
C GLY A 7 -4.14 -0.89 9.27
N ARG A 8 -4.75 -0.78 10.46
CA ARG A 8 -4.00 -0.56 11.70
C ARG A 8 -3.49 -1.89 12.25
N PHE A 9 -2.22 -1.92 12.67
CA PHE A 9 -1.63 -3.11 13.27
C PHE A 9 -1.83 -3.10 14.78
N HIS A 10 -2.46 -4.15 15.29
CA HIS A 10 -2.80 -4.33 16.69
C HIS A 10 -2.06 -5.55 17.26
N HIS A 11 -1.91 -5.55 18.58
CA HIS A 11 -1.32 -6.68 19.28
C HIS A 11 -1.96 -6.87 20.65
N ILE A 12 -1.85 -8.09 21.15
CA ILE A 12 -1.99 -8.44 22.55
C ILE A 12 -0.77 -9.27 22.93
N THR A 13 -0.38 -9.23 24.20
CA THR A 13 0.72 -10.04 24.74
C THR A 13 0.15 -11.07 25.69
N ILE A 14 0.49 -12.34 25.47
CA ILE A 14 0.02 -13.47 26.26
C ILE A 14 1.23 -14.09 26.96
N PRO A 15 1.23 -14.25 28.29
CA PRO A 15 2.29 -14.97 29.00
C PRO A 15 2.40 -16.41 28.52
N THR A 16 3.62 -16.94 28.41
CA THR A 16 3.84 -18.32 27.93
C THR A 16 3.18 -19.38 28.81
N ASP A 17 3.01 -19.09 30.11
CA ASP A 17 2.46 -20.03 31.10
C ASP A 17 0.97 -20.36 30.86
N VAL A 18 0.27 -19.57 30.04
CA VAL A 18 -1.15 -19.79 29.70
C VAL A 18 -1.36 -20.22 28.25
N ILE A 19 -0.28 -20.52 27.52
CA ILE A 19 -0.33 -21.03 26.15
C ILE A 19 -0.24 -22.56 26.20
N ASP A 20 -1.27 -23.22 25.69
CA ASP A 20 -1.28 -24.67 25.48
C ASP A 20 -1.62 -25.01 24.02
N LYS A 21 -1.58 -26.30 23.70
CA LYS A 21 -1.84 -26.79 22.34
C LYS A 21 -3.24 -26.43 21.85
N ASP A 22 -4.24 -26.50 22.72
CA ASP A 22 -5.63 -26.27 22.34
C ASP A 22 -5.85 -24.78 22.04
N SER A 23 -5.26 -23.89 22.84
CA SER A 23 -5.28 -22.44 22.61
C SER A 23 -4.65 -22.02 21.27
N LEU A 24 -3.65 -22.77 20.78
CA LEU A 24 -3.05 -22.51 19.46
C LEU A 24 -3.94 -23.02 18.31
N ILE A 25 -4.75 -24.06 18.53
CA ILE A 25 -5.64 -24.65 17.53
C ILE A 25 -6.98 -23.88 17.46
N ASP A 26 -7.56 -23.63 18.62
CA ASP A 26 -8.87 -22.99 18.79
C ASP A 26 -8.77 -21.46 18.75
N GLY A 27 -7.60 -20.91 19.09
CA GLY A 27 -7.34 -19.48 19.18
C GLY A 27 -7.60 -18.90 20.58
N PHE A 28 -7.31 -17.61 20.73
CA PHE A 28 -7.39 -16.89 22.00
C PHE A 28 -8.61 -15.96 22.03
N PRO A 29 -9.62 -16.20 22.89
CA PRO A 29 -10.80 -15.33 23.06
C PRO A 29 -10.42 -14.09 23.89
N LYS A 30 -9.66 -13.19 23.27
CA LYS A 30 -9.01 -12.04 23.93
C LYS A 30 -9.17 -10.75 23.15
N LEU A 31 -10.09 -10.72 22.18
CA LEU A 31 -10.34 -9.55 21.35
C LEU A 31 -11.75 -9.03 21.59
N ASP A 32 -11.82 -7.79 22.06
CA ASP A 32 -13.02 -6.96 21.96
C ASP A 32 -13.01 -6.26 20.59
N GLY A 33 -13.83 -6.77 19.67
CA GLY A 33 -14.01 -6.25 18.32
C GLY A 33 -14.66 -4.89 18.26
N SER A 34 -15.43 -4.47 19.28
CA SER A 34 -16.07 -3.15 19.29
C SER A 34 -15.08 -2.00 19.49
N SER A 35 -13.93 -2.31 20.08
CA SER A 35 -12.80 -1.40 20.24
C SER A 35 -11.90 -1.32 19.00
N ILE A 36 -12.17 -2.10 17.94
CA ILE A 36 -11.40 -2.12 16.70
C ILE A 36 -12.23 -1.52 15.56
N GLN A 37 -11.75 -0.42 14.99
CA GLN A 37 -12.45 0.24 13.89
C GLN A 37 -12.67 -0.71 12.71
N GLY A 38 -13.92 -0.78 12.25
CA GLY A 38 -14.36 -1.63 11.16
C GLY A 38 -14.58 -3.10 11.54
N PHE A 39 -14.51 -3.47 12.82
CA PHE A 39 -14.78 -4.85 13.26
C PHE A 39 -16.23 -5.05 13.71
N THR A 40 -16.61 -4.87 14.96
CA THR A 40 -17.97 -5.20 15.42
C THR A 40 -18.60 -4.06 16.19
N GLU A 41 -19.89 -4.19 16.47
CA GLU A 41 -20.61 -3.29 17.37
C GLU A 41 -20.54 -3.82 18.81
N VAL A 42 -20.85 -2.96 19.79
CA VAL A 42 -20.74 -3.28 21.23
C VAL A 42 -21.56 -4.52 21.64
N HIS A 43 -22.67 -4.82 20.95
CA HIS A 43 -23.53 -5.95 21.29
C HIS A 43 -23.08 -7.29 20.67
N GLU A 44 -22.03 -7.29 19.85
CA GLU A 44 -21.42 -8.47 19.20
C GLU A 44 -19.88 -8.36 19.25
N SER A 45 -19.34 -8.02 20.42
CA SER A 45 -17.92 -7.63 20.58
C SER A 45 -16.93 -8.79 20.62
N ASP A 46 -17.32 -9.96 21.14
CA ASP A 46 -16.36 -11.02 21.46
C ASP A 46 -15.82 -11.71 20.21
N LEU A 47 -14.49 -11.64 20.02
CA LEU A 47 -13.77 -12.26 18.90
C LEU A 47 -12.58 -13.10 19.38
N VAL A 48 -12.14 -14.02 18.53
CA VAL A 48 -11.05 -14.94 18.78
C VAL A 48 -9.87 -14.65 17.84
N LEU A 49 -8.67 -14.57 18.41
CA LEU A 49 -7.42 -14.42 17.66
C LEU A 49 -6.76 -15.78 17.48
N LYS A 50 -6.73 -16.27 16.24
CA LYS A 50 -6.07 -17.54 15.90
C LYS A 50 -4.70 -17.28 15.28
N PRO A 51 -3.59 -17.62 15.95
CA PRO A 51 -2.26 -17.37 15.43
C PRO A 51 -1.94 -18.26 14.22
N ASP A 52 -1.26 -17.71 13.21
CA ASP A 52 -0.67 -18.45 12.09
C ASP A 52 0.79 -18.80 12.43
N PRO A 53 1.12 -20.08 12.69
CA PRO A 53 2.47 -20.49 13.08
C PRO A 53 3.55 -20.19 12.04
N ASN A 54 3.18 -20.06 10.76
CA ASN A 54 4.14 -19.75 9.69
C ASN A 54 4.69 -18.32 9.80
N THR A 55 4.07 -17.47 10.61
CA THR A 55 4.47 -16.08 10.84
C THR A 55 5.24 -15.88 12.15
N PHE A 56 5.66 -16.98 12.79
CA PHE A 56 6.43 -16.94 14.03
C PHE A 56 7.76 -16.21 13.82
N ALA A 57 8.00 -15.20 14.64
CA ALA A 57 9.27 -14.47 14.66
C ALA A 57 9.64 -14.05 16.08
N ILE A 58 10.93 -14.14 16.42
CA ILE A 58 11.44 -13.58 17.67
C ILE A 58 11.62 -12.08 17.49
N VAL A 59 11.13 -11.28 18.43
CA VAL A 59 11.27 -9.82 18.39
C VAL A 59 12.68 -9.47 18.89
N PRO A 60 13.59 -8.98 18.02
CA PRO A 60 15.03 -8.94 18.32
C PRO A 60 15.40 -7.91 19.39
N TRP A 61 14.56 -6.90 19.62
CA TRP A 61 14.75 -5.85 20.61
C TRP A 61 13.98 -6.08 21.92
N SER A 62 13.32 -7.23 22.10
CA SER A 62 12.60 -7.50 23.35
C SER A 62 13.51 -8.02 24.46
N GLU A 63 13.56 -7.31 25.58
CA GLU A 63 14.28 -7.72 26.80
C GLU A 63 13.66 -8.97 27.45
N ASN A 64 12.34 -9.15 27.32
CA ASN A 64 11.59 -10.25 27.96
C ASN A 64 11.48 -11.50 27.07
N LYS A 65 12.34 -11.65 26.06
CA LYS A 65 12.32 -12.77 25.08
C LYS A 65 10.92 -12.97 24.47
N THR A 66 10.41 -11.93 23.83
CA THR A 66 9.09 -11.97 23.16
C THR A 66 9.19 -12.58 21.77
N ALA A 67 8.24 -13.43 21.42
CA ALA A 67 7.97 -13.84 20.05
C ALA A 67 6.60 -13.33 19.60
N ARG A 68 6.41 -13.16 18.30
CA ARG A 68 5.14 -12.75 17.69
C ARG A 68 4.69 -13.76 16.65
N MET A 69 3.38 -13.88 16.50
CA MET A 69 2.69 -14.49 15.37
C MET A 69 1.59 -13.51 14.92
N ILE A 70 1.33 -13.46 13.63
CA ILE A 70 0.17 -12.78 13.06
C ILE A 70 -1.03 -13.71 13.20
N CYS A 71 -2.17 -13.14 13.53
CA CYS A 71 -3.40 -13.86 13.79
C CYS A 71 -4.44 -13.51 12.72
N GLU A 72 -5.22 -14.50 12.35
CA GLU A 72 -6.54 -14.31 11.76
C GLU A 72 -7.58 -14.15 12.88
N VAL A 73 -8.70 -13.50 12.56
CA VAL A 73 -9.79 -13.23 13.48
C VAL A 73 -10.98 -14.15 13.17
N TYR A 74 -11.60 -14.66 14.22
CA TYR A 74 -12.73 -15.59 14.16
C TYR A 74 -13.84 -15.13 15.10
N TRP A 75 -15.09 -15.49 14.77
CA TRP A 75 -16.25 -15.30 15.63
C TRP A 75 -16.25 -16.25 16.84
N ASP A 76 -15.74 -17.47 16.64
CA ASP A 76 -15.71 -18.51 17.65
C ASP A 76 -14.34 -19.20 17.70
N ALA A 77 -14.26 -20.37 18.34
CA ALA A 77 -13.06 -21.18 18.53
C ALA A 77 -12.45 -21.71 17.20
N GLY A 78 -12.00 -20.79 16.34
CA GLY A 78 -11.22 -21.04 15.15
C GLY A 78 -11.98 -21.69 14.00
N LYS A 79 -13.32 -21.70 14.00
CA LYS A 79 -14.15 -22.35 12.98
C LYS A 79 -14.79 -21.34 12.04
N ASN A 80 -15.39 -20.30 12.59
CA ASN A 80 -16.10 -19.29 11.82
C ASN A 80 -15.22 -18.06 11.61
N LYS A 81 -14.58 -17.97 10.44
CA LYS A 81 -13.72 -16.83 10.06
C LYS A 81 -14.51 -15.53 10.14
N PHE A 82 -13.89 -14.49 10.70
CA PHE A 82 -14.48 -13.15 10.75
C PHE A 82 -14.38 -12.50 9.35
N PRO A 83 -15.50 -12.15 8.70
CA PRO A 83 -15.50 -11.73 7.29
C PRO A 83 -14.79 -10.40 7.04
N ARG A 84 -14.69 -9.54 8.07
CA ARG A 84 -14.02 -8.23 7.99
C ARG A 84 -12.55 -8.28 8.41
N ASP A 85 -11.98 -9.47 8.66
CA ASP A 85 -10.55 -9.63 8.83
C ASP A 85 -9.84 -9.49 7.47
N PRO A 86 -8.98 -8.47 7.27
CA PRO A 86 -8.25 -8.30 6.03
C PRO A 86 -7.42 -9.51 5.62
N ARG A 87 -6.84 -10.23 6.58
CA ARG A 87 -6.02 -11.42 6.27
C ARG A 87 -6.88 -12.56 5.73
N VAL A 88 -8.09 -12.73 6.27
CA VAL A 88 -9.09 -13.68 5.73
C VAL A 88 -9.51 -13.29 4.32
N ILE A 89 -9.75 -12.00 4.06
CA ILE A 89 -10.09 -11.48 2.72
C ILE A 89 -8.95 -11.79 1.72
N ALA A 90 -7.69 -11.57 2.12
CA ALA A 90 -6.53 -11.90 1.30
C ALA A 90 -6.38 -13.41 1.04
N ARG A 91 -6.73 -14.28 2.01
CA ARG A 91 -6.80 -15.72 1.79
C ARG A 91 -7.87 -16.11 0.77
N LYS A 92 -9.08 -15.51 0.84
CA LYS A 92 -10.12 -15.70 -0.20
C LYS A 92 -9.62 -15.30 -1.58
N ALA A 93 -8.79 -14.26 -1.68
CA ALA A 93 -8.17 -13.84 -2.94
C ALA A 93 -7.22 -14.91 -3.52
N GLU A 94 -6.37 -15.51 -2.69
CA GLU A 94 -5.49 -16.62 -3.08
C GLU A 94 -6.26 -17.90 -3.44
N GLU A 95 -7.41 -18.14 -2.80
CA GLU A 95 -8.32 -19.24 -3.12
C GLU A 95 -8.96 -19.03 -4.50
N LEU A 96 -9.54 -17.84 -4.75
CA LEU A 96 -10.13 -17.47 -6.04
C LEU A 96 -9.12 -17.57 -7.19
N LEU A 97 -7.87 -17.12 -6.97
CA LEU A 97 -6.79 -17.24 -7.94
C LEU A 97 -6.63 -18.69 -8.44
N LYS A 98 -6.69 -19.66 -7.52
CA LYS A 98 -6.56 -21.09 -7.82
C LYS A 98 -7.79 -21.63 -8.53
N GLU A 99 -8.98 -21.19 -8.14
CA GLU A 99 -10.23 -21.55 -8.80
C GLU A 99 -10.28 -21.08 -10.27
N GLU A 100 -9.70 -19.90 -10.56
CA GLU A 100 -9.57 -19.36 -11.92
C GLU A 100 -8.38 -19.97 -12.71
N GLY A 101 -7.71 -20.99 -12.16
CA GLY A 101 -6.75 -21.83 -12.87
C GLY A 101 -5.28 -21.40 -12.78
N PHE A 102 -4.96 -20.41 -11.95
CA PHE A 102 -3.58 -19.97 -11.68
C PHE A 102 -3.00 -20.72 -10.47
N LYS A 103 -1.69 -20.97 -10.44
CA LYS A 103 -1.04 -21.64 -9.29
C LYS A 103 -0.56 -20.67 -8.24
N HIS A 104 0.10 -19.59 -8.67
CA HIS A 104 0.69 -18.59 -7.78
C HIS A 104 0.51 -17.18 -8.34
N SER A 105 0.52 -16.19 -7.44
CA SER A 105 0.69 -14.78 -7.77
C SER A 105 1.78 -14.23 -6.87
N TYR A 106 2.69 -13.44 -7.43
CA TYR A 106 3.80 -12.85 -6.68
C TYR A 106 3.68 -11.34 -6.63
N TRP A 107 3.98 -10.76 -5.47
CA TRP A 107 3.74 -9.36 -5.14
C TRP A 107 5.01 -8.76 -4.53
N GLY A 108 5.58 -7.76 -5.19
CA GLY A 108 6.75 -7.01 -4.75
C GLY A 108 6.40 -5.54 -4.51
N PRO A 109 5.93 -5.19 -3.30
CA PRO A 109 5.59 -3.82 -2.95
C PRO A 109 6.83 -2.99 -2.58
N GLU A 110 6.97 -1.82 -3.20
CA GLU A 110 7.99 -0.80 -2.93
C GLU A 110 7.35 0.28 -2.04
N ALA A 111 7.37 0.08 -0.72
CA ALA A 111 6.78 1.03 0.23
C ALA A 111 7.82 2.05 0.69
N GLU A 112 7.79 3.23 0.06
CA GLU A 112 8.56 4.40 0.47
C GLU A 112 8.11 4.87 1.88
N PHE A 113 8.91 5.71 2.53
CA PHE A 113 8.57 6.37 3.78
C PHE A 113 9.41 7.62 4.03
N PHE A 114 9.04 8.41 5.04
CA PHE A 114 9.85 9.52 5.55
C PHE A 114 10.31 9.24 6.97
N VAL A 115 11.50 9.75 7.33
CA VAL A 115 12.00 9.80 8.70
C VAL A 115 12.31 11.24 9.08
N PHE A 116 11.58 11.76 10.06
CA PHE A 116 11.74 13.13 10.55
C PHE A 116 12.34 13.13 11.96
N ASN A 117 13.03 14.20 12.34
CA ASN A 117 13.49 14.36 13.72
C ASN A 117 12.29 14.62 14.65
N LYS A 118 11.31 15.40 14.19
CA LYS A 118 10.12 15.72 14.99
C LYS A 118 8.94 16.15 14.12
N VAL A 119 7.73 15.83 14.59
CA VAL A 119 6.48 16.26 13.97
C VAL A 119 5.51 16.71 15.06
N THR A 120 4.86 17.85 14.86
CA THR A 120 3.82 18.39 15.77
C THR A 120 2.65 18.93 14.96
N TRP A 121 1.43 18.79 15.46
CA TRP A 121 0.23 19.33 14.81
C TRP A 121 -0.86 19.66 15.83
N ASP A 122 -1.72 20.60 15.48
CA ASP A 122 -2.99 20.87 16.16
C ASP A 122 -4.05 21.22 15.12
N THR A 123 -5.21 20.58 15.22
CA THR A 123 -6.38 20.78 14.36
C THR A 123 -7.67 20.86 15.18
N SER A 124 -7.53 21.01 16.50
CA SER A 124 -8.63 21.02 17.48
C SER A 124 -8.96 22.42 17.98
N SER A 125 -8.00 23.34 17.91
CA SER A 125 -8.23 24.75 18.22
C SER A 125 -9.22 25.38 17.26
N ILE A 126 -10.08 26.25 17.80
CA ILE A 126 -11.03 27.04 17.02
C ILE A 126 -10.31 28.19 16.30
N THR A 127 -9.18 28.66 16.85
CA THR A 127 -8.45 29.84 16.35
C THR A 127 -7.23 29.49 15.51
N ASP A 128 -6.72 28.27 15.64
CA ASP A 128 -5.44 27.87 15.05
C ASP A 128 -5.50 26.46 14.47
N SER A 129 -4.80 26.24 13.35
CA SER A 129 -4.60 24.93 12.76
C SER A 129 -3.22 24.89 12.10
N TYR A 130 -2.39 23.94 12.50
CA TYR A 130 -1.03 23.84 11.98
C TYR A 130 -0.49 22.41 12.02
N TYR A 131 0.53 22.18 11.20
CA TYR A 131 1.49 21.10 11.39
C TYR A 131 2.90 21.67 11.19
N SER A 132 3.88 21.03 11.81
CA SER A 132 5.30 21.38 11.67
C SER A 132 6.13 20.11 11.66
N ILE A 133 7.11 20.08 10.76
CA ILE A 133 8.04 18.98 10.55
C ILE A 133 9.44 19.55 10.71
N GLU A 134 10.25 18.91 11.54
CA GLU A 134 11.67 19.20 11.71
C GLU A 134 12.48 18.04 11.13
N SER A 135 13.41 18.36 10.23
CA SER A 135 14.34 17.40 9.65
C SER A 135 15.71 18.05 9.46
N GLU A 136 16.77 17.37 9.90
CA GLU A 136 18.16 17.79 9.73
C GLU A 136 18.54 17.97 8.25
N GLU A 137 17.94 17.18 7.36
CA GLU A 137 18.21 17.30 5.92
C GLU A 137 17.53 18.52 5.28
N ILE A 138 16.67 19.25 6.00
CA ILE A 138 16.06 20.50 5.53
C ILE A 138 16.81 21.72 6.07
N THR A 139 17.18 21.71 7.36
CA THR A 139 17.72 22.90 8.06
C THR A 139 19.12 22.72 8.64
N GLY A 140 19.71 21.54 8.52
CA GLY A 140 21.01 21.19 9.06
C GLY A 140 22.19 21.74 8.25
N ALA A 141 23.39 21.27 8.58
CA ALA A 141 24.64 21.77 8.00
C ALA A 141 24.83 21.39 6.52
N TYR A 142 24.31 20.21 6.13
CA TYR A 142 24.34 19.69 4.76
C TYR A 142 22.90 19.43 4.27
N PRO A 143 22.14 20.49 3.94
CA PRO A 143 20.74 20.32 3.55
C PRO A 143 20.62 19.71 2.15
N ILE A 144 19.62 18.84 1.99
CA ILE A 144 19.19 18.30 0.70
C ILE A 144 18.16 19.26 0.11
N SER A 145 18.43 19.80 -1.09
CA SER A 145 17.45 20.64 -1.77
C SER A 145 16.24 19.84 -2.26
N VAL A 146 15.08 20.51 -2.35
CA VAL A 146 13.81 19.92 -2.82
C VAL A 146 14.03 19.13 -4.12
N LYS A 147 13.50 17.89 -4.16
CA LYS A 147 13.63 16.93 -5.28
C LYS A 147 15.05 16.46 -5.63
N ASN A 148 16.04 16.64 -4.76
CA ASN A 148 17.43 16.22 -5.01
C ASN A 148 17.96 15.24 -3.95
N GLY A 149 17.06 14.53 -3.27
CA GLY A 149 17.41 13.50 -2.28
C GLY A 149 17.72 12.13 -2.87
N TYR A 150 17.55 11.92 -4.18
CA TYR A 150 17.75 10.58 -4.74
C TYR A 150 19.23 10.19 -4.73
N MET A 151 19.60 9.32 -3.79
CA MET A 151 20.93 8.70 -3.66
C MET A 151 22.14 9.67 -3.56
N PRO A 152 22.12 10.76 -2.78
CA PRO A 152 23.32 11.52 -2.48
C PRO A 152 24.26 10.70 -1.58
N GLU A 153 25.55 10.99 -1.66
CA GLU A 153 26.55 10.37 -0.78
C GLU A 153 26.57 11.06 0.59
N GLU A 154 27.05 10.37 1.62
CA GLU A 154 27.36 10.99 2.91
C GLU A 154 28.36 12.16 2.71
N PRO A 155 28.20 13.31 3.41
CA PRO A 155 27.34 13.53 4.57
C PRO A 155 25.96 14.13 4.27
N LEU A 156 25.52 14.19 2.99
CA LEU A 156 24.18 14.70 2.65
C LEU A 156 23.09 13.72 3.11
N ASP A 157 23.29 12.42 2.87
CA ASP A 157 22.40 11.37 3.35
C ASP A 157 22.65 11.10 4.83
N THR A 158 21.70 11.46 5.70
CA THR A 158 21.84 11.30 7.16
C THR A 158 21.27 9.99 7.68
N LEU A 159 20.67 9.18 6.81
CA LEU A 159 19.84 8.03 7.18
C LEU A 159 20.40 6.68 6.74
N THR A 160 21.60 6.62 6.16
CA THR A 160 22.25 5.35 5.75
C THR A 160 22.33 4.33 6.89
N GLU A 161 22.86 4.72 8.05
CA GLU A 161 22.96 3.81 9.20
C GLU A 161 21.58 3.38 9.73
N PHE A 162 20.59 4.27 9.67
CA PHE A 162 19.22 3.93 10.03
C PHE A 162 18.62 2.89 9.07
N ARG A 163 18.85 3.03 7.75
CA ARG A 163 18.39 2.06 6.75
C ARG A 163 19.12 0.72 6.86
N ASN A 164 20.43 0.74 7.14
CA ASN A 164 21.23 -0.47 7.45
C ASN A 164 20.59 -1.23 8.62
N GLU A 165 20.31 -0.53 9.72
CA GLU A 165 19.69 -1.11 10.92
C GLU A 165 18.28 -1.68 10.63
N CYS A 166 17.47 -0.98 9.83
CA CYS A 166 16.18 -1.47 9.39
C CYS A 166 16.30 -2.76 8.58
N SER A 167 17.19 -2.79 7.59
CA SER A 167 17.46 -3.95 6.74
C SER A 167 17.85 -5.18 7.57
N ASP A 168 18.78 -5.02 8.51
CA ASP A 168 19.24 -6.10 9.39
C ASP A 168 18.11 -6.64 10.28
N ASN A 169 17.26 -5.76 10.81
CA ASN A 169 16.18 -6.17 11.71
C ASN A 169 14.99 -6.80 10.99
N LEU A 170 14.73 -6.43 9.74
CA LEU A 170 13.68 -7.05 8.90
C LEU A 170 13.95 -8.54 8.67
N TYR A 171 15.22 -8.94 8.57
CA TYR A 171 15.62 -10.34 8.42
C TYR A 171 15.10 -11.26 9.55
N HIS A 172 15.04 -10.77 10.79
CA HIS A 172 14.51 -11.53 11.93
C HIS A 172 13.01 -11.87 11.81
N PHE A 173 12.30 -11.17 10.92
CA PHE A 173 10.91 -11.41 10.60
C PHE A 173 10.71 -12.14 9.27
N GLY A 174 11.80 -12.65 8.65
CA GLY A 174 11.76 -13.36 7.38
C GLY A 174 11.70 -12.44 6.14
N ILE A 175 11.86 -11.13 6.32
CA ILE A 175 11.80 -10.16 5.22
C ILE A 175 13.23 -9.94 4.70
N ILE A 176 13.46 -10.30 3.45
CA ILE A 176 14.74 -10.11 2.77
C ILE A 176 14.71 -8.74 2.08
N CYS A 177 15.55 -7.84 2.55
CA CYS A 177 15.84 -6.57 1.89
C CYS A 177 16.86 -6.81 0.75
N GLU A 178 16.57 -6.34 -0.46
CA GLU A 178 17.44 -6.50 -1.63
C GLU A 178 18.35 -5.28 -1.84
N ASP A 179 17.83 -4.08 -1.56
CA ASP A 179 18.59 -2.83 -1.49
C ASP A 179 17.84 -1.81 -0.63
N HIS A 180 18.50 -0.68 -0.36
CA HIS A 180 17.86 0.48 0.23
C HIS A 180 18.56 1.76 -0.18
N HIS A 181 17.82 2.85 -0.22
CA HIS A 181 18.37 4.15 -0.61
C HIS A 181 17.55 5.31 -0.06
N HIS A 182 18.15 6.49 -0.13
CA HIS A 182 17.41 7.74 -0.01
C HIS A 182 16.61 7.99 -1.30
N GLU A 183 15.39 8.48 -1.14
CA GLU A 183 14.45 8.76 -2.23
C GLU A 183 14.44 10.26 -2.61
N VAL A 184 13.65 10.65 -3.60
CA VAL A 184 13.75 11.96 -4.28
C VAL A 184 13.54 13.17 -3.37
N ALA A 185 12.59 13.12 -2.44
CA ALA A 185 12.26 14.28 -1.62
C ALA A 185 13.33 14.59 -0.58
N THR A 186 13.46 15.86 -0.22
CA THR A 186 14.24 16.27 0.95
C THR A 186 13.63 15.74 2.25
N GLY A 187 14.36 15.89 3.35
CA GLY A 187 13.82 15.70 4.70
C GLY A 187 13.61 14.25 5.09
N GLY A 188 14.43 13.34 4.56
CA GLY A 188 14.51 11.96 5.01
C GLY A 188 13.60 10.97 4.28
N GLN A 189 13.36 11.14 2.98
CA GLN A 189 12.63 10.13 2.21
C GLN A 189 13.50 8.90 1.98
N CYS A 190 12.96 7.71 2.22
CA CYS A 190 13.69 6.45 2.13
C CYS A 190 12.85 5.38 1.43
N GLU A 191 13.55 4.40 0.84
CA GLU A 191 12.98 3.16 0.36
C GLU A 191 13.90 1.98 0.73
N LEU A 192 13.30 0.85 1.10
CA LEU A 192 13.95 -0.44 1.25
C LEU A 192 13.20 -1.43 0.35
N SER A 193 13.87 -1.99 -0.65
CA SER A 193 13.28 -2.97 -1.56
C SER A 193 13.15 -4.32 -0.88
N MET A 194 11.92 -4.82 -0.74
CA MET A 194 11.67 -6.15 -0.21
C MET A 194 11.55 -7.17 -1.33
N ARG A 195 12.10 -8.37 -1.11
CA ARG A 195 11.84 -9.51 -1.99
C ARG A 195 10.33 -9.79 -2.04
N PHE A 196 9.82 -10.01 -3.26
CA PHE A 196 8.44 -10.40 -3.49
C PHE A 196 8.08 -11.73 -2.81
N ASP A 197 6.80 -11.92 -2.51
CA ASP A 197 6.25 -13.17 -2.00
C ASP A 197 4.83 -13.40 -2.55
N GLU A 198 4.15 -14.45 -2.12
CA GLU A 198 2.71 -14.62 -2.37
C GLU A 198 1.88 -13.51 -1.70
N LEU A 199 0.61 -13.41 -2.07
CA LEU A 199 -0.25 -12.25 -1.78
C LEU A 199 -0.36 -11.98 -0.27
N VAL A 200 -0.71 -12.99 0.53
CA VAL A 200 -0.87 -12.83 1.98
C VAL A 200 0.48 -12.55 2.64
N ASN A 201 1.53 -13.27 2.26
CA ASN A 201 2.87 -13.08 2.82
C ASN A 201 3.41 -11.67 2.53
N SER A 202 3.17 -11.15 1.32
CA SER A 202 3.59 -9.80 0.95
C SER A 202 2.84 -8.74 1.75
N ALA A 203 1.55 -8.96 2.05
CA ALA A 203 0.78 -8.07 2.91
C ALA A 203 1.25 -8.13 4.37
N ASP A 204 1.60 -9.32 4.87
CA ASP A 204 2.25 -9.51 6.19
C ASP A 204 3.56 -8.74 6.28
N ASN A 205 4.36 -8.83 5.21
CA ASN A 205 5.65 -8.17 5.09
C ASN A 205 5.47 -6.66 5.17
N ILE A 206 4.51 -6.06 4.45
CA ILE A 206 4.25 -4.61 4.53
C ILE A 206 3.81 -4.17 5.92
N MET A 207 2.94 -4.92 6.60
CA MET A 207 2.51 -4.59 7.96
C MET A 207 3.68 -4.66 8.95
N THR A 208 4.52 -5.68 8.83
CA THR A 208 5.72 -5.87 9.64
C THR A 208 6.76 -4.79 9.35
N TYR A 209 6.98 -4.48 8.08
CA TYR A 209 7.89 -3.46 7.59
C TYR A 209 7.59 -2.09 8.20
N LYS A 210 6.33 -1.66 8.10
CA LYS A 210 5.84 -0.42 8.73
C LYS A 210 6.05 -0.42 10.24
N TYR A 211 5.88 -1.57 10.90
CA TYR A 211 6.11 -1.71 12.34
C TYR A 211 7.59 -1.59 12.71
N VAL A 212 8.47 -2.33 12.05
CA VAL A 212 9.91 -2.36 12.30
C VAL A 212 10.51 -0.96 12.11
N ILE A 213 10.24 -0.31 10.98
CA ILE A 213 10.76 1.03 10.67
C ILE A 213 10.29 2.06 11.70
N LYS A 214 9.00 2.06 12.07
CA LYS A 214 8.49 2.99 13.09
C LYS A 214 9.08 2.74 14.46
N TYR A 215 9.28 1.47 14.82
CA TYR A 215 9.90 1.11 16.09
C TYR A 215 11.35 1.59 16.15
N LEU A 216 12.14 1.31 15.12
CA LEU A 216 13.55 1.70 15.06
C LEU A 216 13.70 3.22 14.99
N ALA A 217 12.87 3.91 14.22
CA ALA A 217 12.89 5.37 14.16
C ALA A 217 12.63 5.95 15.56
N LYS A 218 11.62 5.43 16.27
CA LYS A 218 11.33 5.85 17.64
C LYS A 218 12.49 5.57 18.60
N ARG A 219 13.15 4.41 18.48
CA ARG A 219 14.34 4.04 19.27
C ARG A 219 15.49 5.02 19.03
N SER A 220 15.63 5.52 17.81
CA SER A 220 16.63 6.50 17.39
C SER A 220 16.17 7.96 17.58
N ASN A 221 15.14 8.20 18.40
CA ASN A 221 14.56 9.52 18.67
C ASN A 221 14.05 10.28 17.43
N MET A 222 13.69 9.55 16.39
CA MET A 222 13.08 10.04 15.16
C MET A 222 11.63 9.58 15.05
N VAL A 223 10.93 10.04 14.01
CA VAL A 223 9.54 9.70 13.71
C VAL A 223 9.45 9.28 12.25
N ALA A 224 9.21 8.00 12.00
CA ALA A 224 8.93 7.52 10.65
C ALA A 224 7.44 7.61 10.31
N THR A 225 7.13 8.06 9.10
CA THR A 225 5.77 8.11 8.56
C THR A 225 5.69 7.52 7.16
N PHE A 226 4.55 6.91 6.88
CA PHE A 226 4.18 6.28 5.62
C PHE A 226 3.06 7.06 4.92
N MET A 227 2.87 8.30 5.34
CA MET A 227 1.84 9.20 4.83
C MET A 227 2.14 9.56 3.37
N PRO A 228 1.15 9.58 2.46
CA PRO A 228 1.42 9.76 1.02
C PRO A 228 2.06 11.09 0.64
N LYS A 229 1.79 12.16 1.38
CA LYS A 229 2.30 13.51 1.08
C LYS A 229 2.51 14.33 2.37
N PRO A 230 3.62 14.10 3.09
CA PRO A 230 3.93 14.85 4.30
C PRO A 230 4.55 16.23 3.99
N LEU A 231 5.31 16.35 2.90
CA LEU A 231 5.93 17.61 2.47
C LEU A 231 5.18 18.19 1.26
N ALA A 232 4.80 19.45 1.36
CA ALA A 232 4.24 20.20 0.22
C ALA A 232 5.33 20.48 -0.81
N ASN A 233 4.99 20.41 -2.10
CA ASN A 233 5.87 20.74 -3.24
C ASN A 233 7.15 19.89 -3.39
N ASP A 234 7.28 18.78 -2.66
CA ASP A 234 8.30 17.76 -2.92
C ASP A 234 7.65 16.40 -3.25
N ASN A 235 8.41 15.35 -3.55
CA ASN A 235 7.88 14.02 -3.85
C ASN A 235 7.06 13.46 -2.67
N GLY A 236 6.07 12.64 -3.02
CA GLY A 236 5.25 11.93 -2.04
C GLY A 236 5.71 10.49 -1.90
N THR A 237 5.08 9.77 -0.99
CA THR A 237 5.34 8.38 -0.68
C THR A 237 4.40 7.45 -1.47
N GLY A 238 4.95 6.67 -2.39
CA GLY A 238 4.26 5.61 -3.11
C GLY A 238 4.33 4.23 -2.44
N MET A 239 3.45 3.33 -2.89
CA MET A 239 3.62 1.89 -2.72
C MET A 239 3.51 1.24 -4.10
N HIS A 240 4.61 1.21 -4.87
CA HIS A 240 4.54 0.60 -6.20
C HIS A 240 4.37 -0.91 -6.06
N ILE A 241 3.42 -1.49 -6.77
CA ILE A 241 3.09 -2.91 -6.64
C ILE A 241 3.56 -3.63 -7.90
N ASN A 242 4.67 -4.35 -7.79
CA ASN A 242 5.10 -5.27 -8.82
C ASN A 242 4.31 -6.57 -8.71
N THR A 243 3.63 -7.01 -9.77
CA THR A 243 2.86 -8.27 -9.73
C THR A 243 2.94 -9.11 -10.99
N SER A 244 2.78 -10.43 -10.83
CA SER A 244 2.78 -11.42 -11.91
C SER A 244 1.97 -12.68 -11.53
N LEU A 245 1.38 -13.33 -12.53
CA LEU A 245 0.63 -14.58 -12.38
C LEU A 245 1.40 -15.78 -12.93
N TRP A 246 1.29 -16.92 -12.26
CA TRP A 246 2.13 -18.09 -12.52
C TRP A 246 1.34 -19.39 -12.55
N ALA A 247 1.75 -20.28 -13.46
CA ALA A 247 1.46 -21.71 -13.40
C ALA A 247 2.79 -22.45 -13.20
N ASP A 248 3.21 -23.31 -14.14
CA ASP A 248 4.56 -23.89 -14.15
C ASP A 248 5.63 -22.88 -14.60
N SER A 249 5.20 -21.78 -15.23
CA SER A 249 6.02 -20.66 -15.68
C SER A 249 5.29 -19.33 -15.44
N ASN A 250 6.00 -18.23 -15.64
CA ASN A 250 5.44 -16.88 -15.58
C ASN A 250 4.49 -16.64 -16.75
N LEU A 251 3.20 -16.46 -16.47
CA LEU A 251 2.17 -16.29 -17.49
C LEU A 251 2.12 -14.86 -18.03
N PHE A 252 2.87 -13.92 -17.46
CA PHE A 252 2.96 -12.55 -17.98
C PHE A 252 4.01 -12.39 -19.08
N TYR A 253 4.88 -13.39 -19.27
CA TYR A 253 5.90 -13.37 -20.31
C TYR A 253 5.41 -13.93 -21.64
N ASP A 254 5.74 -13.27 -22.74
CA ASP A 254 5.60 -13.79 -24.11
C ASP A 254 6.79 -13.33 -24.95
N GLU A 255 7.60 -14.27 -25.44
CA GLU A 255 8.77 -14.00 -26.27
C GLU A 255 8.42 -13.37 -27.63
N ASN A 256 7.17 -13.52 -28.08
CA ASN A 256 6.72 -13.03 -29.39
C ASN A 256 6.24 -11.58 -29.34
N ASP A 257 6.00 -11.02 -28.15
CA ASP A 257 5.59 -9.63 -28.01
C ASP A 257 6.79 -8.68 -28.20
N GLN A 258 6.78 -7.95 -29.31
CA GLN A 258 7.87 -7.05 -29.69
C GLN A 258 7.94 -5.79 -28.82
N TYR A 259 6.85 -5.44 -28.13
CA TYR A 259 6.77 -4.22 -27.34
C TYR A 259 7.56 -4.33 -26.03
N ALA A 260 7.17 -5.29 -25.18
CA ALA A 260 7.72 -5.48 -23.83
C ALA A 260 7.85 -6.96 -23.42
N GLU A 261 7.73 -7.91 -24.35
CA GLU A 261 7.63 -9.36 -24.09
C GLU A 261 6.50 -9.70 -23.10
N LEU A 262 5.38 -9.01 -23.28
CA LEU A 262 4.21 -9.06 -22.40
C LEU A 262 3.11 -9.90 -23.04
N SER A 263 2.68 -10.95 -22.34
CA SER A 263 1.65 -11.86 -22.83
C SER A 263 0.28 -11.21 -22.94
N GLN A 264 -0.61 -11.84 -23.72
CA GLN A 264 -2.01 -11.42 -23.79
C GLN A 264 -2.72 -11.53 -22.43
N THR A 265 -2.38 -12.52 -21.61
CA THR A 265 -2.91 -12.65 -20.24
C THR A 265 -2.56 -11.42 -19.40
N ALA A 266 -1.30 -10.98 -19.45
CA ALA A 266 -0.89 -9.76 -18.76
C ALA A 266 -1.59 -8.52 -19.32
N ARG A 267 -1.76 -8.41 -20.66
CA ARG A 267 -2.51 -7.31 -21.27
C ARG A 267 -3.96 -7.26 -20.79
N TYR A 268 -4.64 -8.40 -20.69
CA TYR A 268 -6.00 -8.42 -20.13
C TYR A 268 -6.04 -8.09 -18.64
N PHE A 269 -5.04 -8.54 -17.87
CA PHE A 269 -4.90 -8.15 -16.47
C PHE A 269 -4.76 -6.62 -16.35
N ILE A 270 -3.92 -6.00 -17.17
CA ILE A 270 -3.78 -4.54 -17.24
C ILE A 270 -5.11 -3.90 -17.64
N GLY A 271 -5.82 -4.43 -18.65
CA GLY A 271 -7.13 -3.92 -19.07
C GLY A 271 -8.13 -3.85 -17.91
N GLY A 272 -8.18 -4.87 -17.06
CA GLY A 272 -8.96 -4.85 -15.83
C GLY A 272 -8.53 -3.77 -14.83
N LEU A 273 -7.21 -3.60 -14.62
CA LEU A 273 -6.69 -2.53 -13.77
C LEU A 273 -7.04 -1.12 -14.29
N LEU A 274 -6.98 -0.90 -15.60
CA LEU A 274 -7.29 0.39 -16.21
C LEU A 274 -8.80 0.69 -16.17
N GLU A 275 -9.63 -0.32 -16.41
CA GLU A 275 -11.10 -0.19 -16.36
C GLU A 275 -11.57 0.17 -14.95
N HIS A 276 -11.04 -0.53 -13.94
CA HIS A 276 -11.41 -0.35 -12.54
C HIS A 276 -10.53 0.66 -11.78
N ALA A 277 -9.65 1.39 -12.45
CA ALA A 277 -8.66 2.25 -11.80
C ALA A 277 -9.28 3.28 -10.83
N SER A 278 -10.46 3.82 -11.17
CA SER A 278 -11.15 4.82 -10.36
C SER A 278 -11.73 4.23 -9.06
N SER A 279 -12.34 3.04 -9.12
CA SER A 279 -12.85 2.36 -7.93
C SER A 279 -11.71 1.77 -7.09
N LEU A 280 -10.67 1.23 -7.74
CA LEU A 280 -9.44 0.77 -7.07
C LEU A 280 -8.74 1.89 -6.29
N ALA A 281 -8.81 3.14 -6.74
CA ALA A 281 -8.20 4.27 -6.06
C ALA A 281 -8.75 4.47 -4.64
N ALA A 282 -10.02 4.15 -4.39
CA ALA A 282 -10.60 4.17 -3.04
C ALA A 282 -9.81 3.23 -2.12
N ILE A 283 -9.59 1.98 -2.52
CA ILE A 283 -8.92 0.96 -1.68
C ILE A 283 -7.39 1.13 -1.64
N ALA A 284 -6.78 1.48 -2.77
CA ALA A 284 -5.32 1.56 -2.93
C ALA A 284 -4.73 2.89 -2.46
N ALA A 285 -5.54 3.94 -2.42
CA ALA A 285 -5.16 5.29 -2.03
C ALA A 285 -6.25 5.90 -1.08
N PRO A 286 -6.49 5.28 0.09
CA PRO A 286 -7.74 5.44 0.86
C PRO A 286 -7.77 6.64 1.81
N THR A 287 -6.91 7.64 1.60
CA THR A 287 -6.87 8.82 2.48
C THR A 287 -6.99 10.11 1.70
N THR A 288 -7.50 11.17 2.32
CA THR A 288 -7.51 12.51 1.70
C THR A 288 -6.10 12.99 1.34
N ASN A 289 -5.08 12.54 2.10
CA ASN A 289 -3.69 12.86 1.84
C ASN A 289 -3.12 12.13 0.61
N SER A 290 -3.64 10.95 0.27
CA SER A 290 -3.34 10.24 -0.98
C SER A 290 -3.58 11.12 -2.21
N TYR A 291 -4.68 11.89 -2.23
CA TYR A 291 -5.03 12.79 -3.32
C TYR A 291 -4.22 14.10 -3.32
N ARG A 292 -3.38 14.33 -2.29
CA ARG A 292 -2.32 15.36 -2.32
C ARG A 292 -1.03 14.84 -2.96
N ARG A 293 -0.83 13.51 -2.99
CA ARG A 293 0.23 12.84 -3.77
C ARG A 293 -0.14 12.73 -5.24
N LEU A 294 -1.38 12.33 -5.54
CA LEU A 294 -1.89 12.11 -6.90
C LEU A 294 -2.17 13.42 -7.66
N ILE A 295 -1.14 14.25 -7.80
CA ILE A 295 -1.12 15.47 -8.59
C ILE A 295 0.03 15.41 -9.62
N PRO A 296 -0.11 16.01 -10.81
CA PRO A 296 0.98 16.03 -11.80
C PRO A 296 2.29 16.65 -11.25
N GLY A 297 3.45 16.12 -11.66
CA GLY A 297 4.77 16.76 -11.43
C GLY A 297 5.62 16.18 -10.29
N PHE A 298 5.22 15.07 -9.68
CA PHE A 298 5.92 14.46 -8.53
C PHE A 298 6.10 12.93 -8.67
N GLU A 299 6.24 12.43 -9.90
CA GLU A 299 6.36 10.99 -10.23
C GLU A 299 5.20 10.08 -9.75
N ALA A 300 4.12 10.69 -9.26
CA ALA A 300 2.86 10.03 -8.94
C ALA A 300 1.96 9.99 -10.18
N PRO A 301 1.40 8.83 -10.55
CA PRO A 301 0.59 8.74 -11.76
C PRO A 301 -0.81 9.32 -11.50
N VAL A 302 -1.30 10.12 -12.43
CA VAL A 302 -2.69 10.64 -12.39
C VAL A 302 -3.51 10.21 -13.60
N TYR A 303 -2.84 9.69 -14.63
CA TYR A 303 -3.44 9.37 -15.91
C TYR A 303 -3.55 7.86 -16.08
N ILE A 304 -4.76 7.41 -16.37
CA ILE A 304 -5.10 6.00 -16.53
C ILE A 304 -4.60 5.56 -17.91
N ALA A 305 -3.39 4.99 -17.91
CA ALA A 305 -2.68 4.49 -19.07
C ALA A 305 -1.65 3.44 -18.62
N TRP A 306 -1.11 2.72 -19.59
CA TRP A 306 0.03 1.82 -19.38
C TRP A 306 1.12 2.07 -20.42
N SER A 307 2.38 1.80 -20.07
CA SER A 307 3.52 1.88 -20.99
C SER A 307 4.76 1.22 -20.39
N ARG A 308 5.69 0.79 -21.26
CA ARG A 308 7.01 0.30 -20.86
C ARG A 308 7.89 1.47 -20.41
N ASP A 309 8.60 1.28 -19.30
CA ASP A 309 9.57 2.24 -18.75
C ASP A 309 9.04 3.68 -18.55
N ASN A 310 7.71 3.88 -18.49
CA ASN A 310 7.09 5.19 -18.36
C ASN A 310 6.52 5.40 -16.95
N ARG A 311 7.17 6.26 -16.15
CA ARG A 311 6.73 6.61 -14.80
C ARG A 311 5.51 7.55 -14.75
N SER A 312 5.06 8.09 -15.89
CA SER A 312 3.87 8.96 -15.96
C SER A 312 2.54 8.21 -16.11
N ALA A 313 2.59 6.89 -16.34
CA ALA A 313 1.45 6.00 -16.46
C ALA A 313 1.15 5.28 -15.13
N ILE A 314 -0.12 4.91 -14.89
CA ILE A 314 -0.49 4.16 -13.66
C ILE A 314 0.05 2.73 -13.66
N VAL A 315 0.20 2.11 -14.84
CA VAL A 315 0.84 0.79 -14.98
C VAL A 315 2.10 0.92 -15.82
N ARG A 316 3.24 0.65 -15.20
CA ARG A 316 4.54 0.60 -15.86
C ARG A 316 4.93 -0.86 -16.11
N ILE A 317 5.58 -1.13 -17.25
CA ILE A 317 6.23 -2.42 -17.53
C ILE A 317 7.74 -2.21 -17.44
N PRO A 318 8.42 -2.74 -16.41
CA PRO A 318 9.88 -2.68 -16.33
C PRO A 318 10.52 -3.48 -17.47
N ALA A 319 11.30 -2.82 -18.34
CA ALA A 319 11.87 -3.44 -19.54
C ALA A 319 13.41 -3.40 -19.60
N HIS A 320 14.08 -3.32 -18.44
CA HIS A 320 15.55 -3.30 -18.30
C HIS A 320 16.25 -4.51 -18.95
N PHE A 321 15.62 -5.69 -18.93
CA PHE A 321 16.18 -6.93 -19.47
C PHE A 321 15.15 -7.66 -20.34
N LYS A 322 15.64 -8.26 -21.43
CA LYS A 322 14.84 -8.98 -22.43
C LYS A 322 15.41 -10.37 -22.76
N GLY A 323 14.53 -11.27 -23.19
CA GLY A 323 14.82 -12.64 -23.61
C GLY A 323 14.52 -13.68 -22.55
N MET A 324 14.49 -14.94 -22.96
CA MET A 324 14.05 -16.09 -22.15
C MET A 324 14.75 -16.22 -20.78
N LYS A 325 16.02 -15.78 -20.70
CA LYS A 325 16.79 -15.72 -19.44
C LYS A 325 16.08 -14.89 -18.35
N TYR A 326 15.33 -13.87 -18.74
CA TYR A 326 14.66 -12.92 -17.85
C TYR A 326 13.13 -13.09 -17.83
N ALA A 327 12.60 -14.16 -18.42
CA ALA A 327 11.17 -14.45 -18.43
C ALA A 327 10.56 -14.46 -17.01
N LYS A 328 11.32 -14.97 -16.03
CA LYS A 328 10.90 -15.03 -14.63
C LYS A 328 10.78 -13.67 -13.94
N SER A 329 11.45 -12.63 -14.44
CA SER A 329 11.36 -11.27 -13.87
C SER A 329 10.29 -10.40 -14.54
N LYS A 330 9.60 -10.91 -15.57
CA LYS A 330 8.53 -10.18 -16.26
C LYS A 330 7.36 -9.94 -15.31
N ARG A 331 6.93 -8.69 -15.21
CA ARG A 331 5.88 -8.26 -14.29
C ARG A 331 5.30 -6.94 -14.76
N ILE A 332 4.19 -6.55 -14.16
CA ILE A 332 3.67 -5.20 -14.24
C ILE A 332 3.96 -4.48 -12.93
N GLU A 333 4.05 -3.16 -12.97
CA GLU A 333 4.21 -2.28 -11.80
C GLU A 333 3.03 -1.31 -11.74
N LEU A 334 2.14 -1.49 -10.76
CA LEU A 334 1.03 -0.58 -10.49
C LEU A 334 1.50 0.53 -9.54
N ARG A 335 1.46 1.79 -9.99
CA ARG A 335 1.99 2.95 -9.26
C ARG A 335 0.93 3.79 -8.54
N LEU A 336 -0.33 3.35 -8.63
CA LEU A 336 -1.51 3.98 -8.02
C LEU A 336 -1.42 4.00 -6.49
N ALA A 337 -1.08 2.87 -5.88
CA ALA A 337 -1.18 2.66 -4.45
C ALA A 337 -0.19 3.51 -3.64
N ASP A 338 -0.55 3.76 -2.39
CA ASP A 338 0.34 4.36 -1.41
C ASP A 338 0.30 3.58 -0.08
N PRO A 339 1.31 3.74 0.81
CA PRO A 339 1.40 2.93 2.01
C PRO A 339 0.35 3.27 3.08
N SER A 340 -0.56 4.21 2.84
CA SER A 340 -1.68 4.47 3.74
C SER A 340 -2.77 3.39 3.65
N CYS A 341 -2.78 2.63 2.55
CA CYS A 341 -3.74 1.54 2.38
C CYS A 341 -3.51 0.37 3.33
N ASN A 342 -4.56 -0.45 3.45
CA ASN A 342 -4.45 -1.77 4.02
C ASN A 342 -3.93 -2.73 2.93
N PRO A 343 -2.70 -3.28 3.05
CA PRO A 343 -2.08 -4.06 1.96
C PRO A 343 -2.86 -5.34 1.64
N TYR A 344 -3.52 -5.96 2.62
CA TYR A 344 -4.34 -7.15 2.37
C TYR A 344 -5.52 -6.82 1.45
N LEU A 345 -6.21 -5.71 1.70
CA LEU A 345 -7.34 -5.26 0.88
C LEU A 345 -6.84 -4.76 -0.48
N CYS A 346 -5.76 -3.99 -0.51
CA CYS A 346 -5.19 -3.45 -1.73
C CYS A 346 -4.77 -4.56 -2.71
N PHE A 347 -3.99 -5.54 -2.26
CA PHE A 347 -3.53 -6.63 -3.14
C PHE A 347 -4.70 -7.50 -3.61
N SER A 348 -5.67 -7.78 -2.73
CA SER A 348 -6.88 -8.51 -3.09
C SER A 348 -7.72 -7.80 -4.13
N ALA A 349 -7.89 -6.48 -4.01
CA ALA A 349 -8.64 -5.67 -4.95
C ALA A 349 -7.94 -5.57 -6.31
N VAL A 350 -6.62 -5.38 -6.31
CA VAL A 350 -5.78 -5.40 -7.53
C VAL A 350 -5.87 -6.75 -8.23
N LEU A 351 -5.85 -7.85 -7.47
CA LEU A 351 -6.01 -9.19 -8.04
C LEU A 351 -7.40 -9.37 -8.66
N ALA A 352 -8.46 -9.01 -7.93
CA ALA A 352 -9.83 -9.07 -8.42
C ALA A 352 -10.01 -8.30 -9.74
N ALA A 353 -9.52 -7.06 -9.80
CA ALA A 353 -9.61 -6.24 -11.01
C ALA A 353 -8.86 -6.88 -12.19
N GLY A 354 -7.64 -7.39 -11.95
CA GLY A 354 -6.87 -8.05 -13.00
C GLY A 354 -7.49 -9.37 -13.47
N LEU A 355 -8.05 -10.17 -12.57
CA LEU A 355 -8.77 -11.40 -12.92
C LEU A 355 -10.06 -11.10 -13.70
N ASP A 356 -10.80 -10.05 -13.34
CA ASP A 356 -11.97 -9.60 -14.11
C ASP A 356 -11.58 -9.21 -15.53
N GLY A 357 -10.47 -8.47 -15.67
CA GLY A 357 -9.86 -8.15 -16.95
C GLY A 357 -9.57 -9.37 -17.81
N ILE A 358 -8.94 -10.40 -17.23
CA ILE A 358 -8.67 -11.69 -17.90
C ILE A 358 -9.97 -12.39 -18.32
N LYS A 359 -10.94 -12.49 -17.40
CA LYS A 359 -12.21 -13.19 -17.60
C LYS A 359 -13.05 -12.56 -18.71
N LYS A 360 -13.13 -11.23 -18.72
CA LYS A 360 -13.88 -10.44 -19.73
C LYS A 360 -13.05 -10.10 -20.97
N LYS A 361 -11.76 -10.43 -20.98
CA LYS A 361 -10.80 -10.10 -22.05
C LYS A 361 -10.77 -8.59 -22.35
N ILE A 362 -10.72 -7.79 -21.30
CA ILE A 362 -10.74 -6.31 -21.39
C ILE A 362 -9.43 -5.86 -22.04
N ASP A 363 -9.54 -5.11 -23.13
CA ASP A 363 -8.38 -4.57 -23.84
C ASP A 363 -7.69 -3.48 -22.99
N ALA A 364 -6.37 -3.55 -22.85
CA ALA A 364 -5.58 -2.52 -22.18
C ALA A 364 -5.43 -1.22 -22.99
N MET A 365 -5.99 -1.18 -24.21
CA MET A 365 -5.75 -0.15 -25.21
C MET A 365 -4.27 -0.10 -25.63
N ASP A 366 -3.97 0.70 -26.64
CA ASP A 366 -2.59 0.92 -27.06
C ASP A 366 -1.77 1.61 -25.95
N PRO A 367 -0.51 1.20 -25.74
CA PRO A 367 0.34 1.84 -24.73
C PRO A 367 0.70 3.28 -25.13
N ILE A 368 0.89 4.13 -24.12
CA ILE A 368 1.21 5.56 -24.32
C ILE A 368 2.69 5.82 -24.00
N ASP A 369 3.54 5.78 -25.04
CA ASP A 369 5.00 6.02 -24.96
C ASP A 369 5.37 7.51 -25.01
N GLU A 370 4.60 8.35 -24.32
CA GLU A 370 4.85 9.79 -24.19
C GLU A 370 4.84 10.20 -22.71
N ASP A 371 5.53 11.29 -22.38
CA ASP A 371 5.40 11.91 -21.05
C ASP A 371 3.99 12.53 -20.93
N ILE A 372 3.08 11.79 -20.28
CA ILE A 372 1.66 12.11 -20.24
C ILE A 372 1.42 13.44 -19.49
N TYR A 373 2.33 13.83 -18.59
CA TYR A 373 2.28 15.11 -17.87
C TYR A 373 2.44 16.30 -18.82
N LYS A 374 3.24 16.15 -19.89
CA LYS A 374 3.50 17.21 -20.86
C LYS A 374 2.46 17.29 -21.98
N LEU A 375 1.57 16.30 -22.08
CA LEU A 375 0.49 16.32 -23.08
C LEU A 375 -0.48 17.48 -22.80
N SER A 376 -1.07 18.03 -23.85
CA SER A 376 -2.20 18.94 -23.68
C SER A 376 -3.46 18.17 -23.26
N ALA A 377 -4.40 18.83 -22.59
CA ALA A 377 -5.68 18.23 -22.25
C ALA A 377 -6.45 17.75 -23.49
N LYS A 378 -6.29 18.42 -24.64
CA LYS A 378 -6.87 18.00 -25.93
C LYS A 378 -6.27 16.67 -26.40
N LYS A 379 -4.93 16.57 -26.43
CA LYS A 379 -4.23 15.35 -26.87
C LYS A 379 -4.54 14.15 -25.96
N ARG A 380 -4.64 14.36 -24.64
CA ARG A 380 -5.08 13.30 -23.71
C ARG A 380 -6.46 12.76 -24.05
N ARG A 381 -7.43 13.62 -24.35
CA ARG A 381 -8.78 13.20 -24.77
C ARG A 381 -8.78 12.46 -26.10
N GLU A 382 -7.97 12.92 -27.07
CA GLU A 382 -7.82 12.23 -28.37
C GLU A 382 -7.24 10.82 -28.22
N LEU A 383 -6.37 10.61 -27.23
CA LEU A 383 -5.80 9.31 -26.89
C LEU A 383 -6.66 8.48 -25.93
N GLY A 384 -7.85 8.95 -25.56
CA GLY A 384 -8.74 8.24 -24.62
C GLY A 384 -8.22 8.17 -23.17
N ILE A 385 -7.21 8.97 -22.82
CA ILE A 385 -6.56 8.93 -21.51
C ILE A 385 -7.50 9.53 -20.47
N LYS A 386 -8.03 8.68 -19.58
CA LYS A 386 -8.82 9.07 -18.41
C LYS A 386 -7.89 9.55 -17.28
N GLN A 387 -8.46 10.20 -16.28
CA GLN A 387 -7.75 10.66 -15.09
C GLN A 387 -8.32 9.95 -13.86
N LEU A 388 -7.46 9.65 -12.88
CA LEU A 388 -7.90 9.16 -11.57
C LEU A 388 -8.82 10.18 -10.88
N PRO A 389 -9.70 9.72 -9.97
CA PRO A 389 -10.51 10.61 -9.15
C PRO A 389 -9.63 11.66 -8.43
N PRO A 390 -10.01 12.95 -8.44
CA PRO A 390 -9.19 14.00 -7.86
C PRO A 390 -9.30 14.10 -6.32
N THR A 391 -10.25 13.40 -5.71
CA THR A 391 -10.54 13.45 -4.28
C THR A 391 -10.97 12.08 -3.76
N LEU A 392 -10.86 11.88 -2.45
CA LEU A 392 -11.32 10.67 -1.78
C LEU A 392 -12.82 10.42 -1.98
N ASN A 393 -13.66 11.47 -1.88
CA ASN A 393 -15.10 11.34 -2.16
C ASN A 393 -15.39 10.87 -3.58
N ALA A 394 -14.66 11.41 -4.58
CA ALA A 394 -14.87 10.99 -5.97
C ALA A 394 -14.42 9.54 -6.21
N ALA A 395 -13.42 9.05 -5.47
CA ALA A 395 -13.04 7.64 -5.50
C ALA A 395 -14.06 6.75 -4.79
N ALA A 396 -14.61 7.19 -3.65
CA ALA A 396 -15.68 6.50 -2.95
C ALA A 396 -16.94 6.37 -3.82
N ASP A 397 -17.33 7.42 -4.55
CA ASP A 397 -18.45 7.39 -5.50
C ASP A 397 -18.17 6.43 -6.68
N ALA A 398 -16.92 6.37 -7.14
CA ALA A 398 -16.50 5.41 -8.15
C ALA A 398 -16.55 3.96 -7.62
N LEU A 399 -16.14 3.71 -6.38
CA LEU A 399 -16.24 2.40 -5.74
C LEU A 399 -17.70 1.98 -5.50
N GLU A 400 -18.57 2.90 -5.10
CA GLU A 400 -20.01 2.64 -4.95
C GLU A 400 -20.64 2.24 -6.30
N SER A 401 -20.18 2.86 -7.40
CA SER A 401 -20.69 2.61 -8.76
C SER A 401 -20.07 1.38 -9.45
N ASP A 402 -18.85 1.01 -9.08
CA ASP A 402 -18.06 -0.06 -9.70
C ASP A 402 -17.37 -0.92 -8.64
N ASN A 403 -18.11 -1.92 -8.12
CA ASN A 403 -17.59 -2.87 -7.12
C ASN A 403 -17.92 -4.34 -7.44
N GLU A 404 -18.59 -4.64 -8.56
CA GLU A 404 -18.97 -6.02 -8.90
C GLU A 404 -17.75 -6.95 -9.05
N TYR A 405 -16.63 -6.42 -9.55
CA TYR A 405 -15.39 -7.19 -9.69
C TYR A 405 -14.80 -7.60 -8.33
N LEU A 406 -15.12 -6.90 -7.24
CA LEU A 406 -14.63 -7.19 -5.90
C LEU A 406 -15.44 -8.29 -5.19
N LYS A 407 -16.72 -8.45 -5.54
CA LYS A 407 -17.66 -9.35 -4.83
C LYS A 407 -17.26 -10.83 -4.74
N PRO A 408 -16.44 -11.39 -5.65
CA PRO A 408 -15.88 -12.73 -5.46
C PRO A 408 -14.98 -12.87 -4.21
N ILE A 409 -14.41 -11.76 -3.71
CA ILE A 409 -13.46 -11.74 -2.59
C ILE A 409 -14.00 -10.94 -1.39
N PHE A 410 -14.65 -9.81 -1.66
CA PHE A 410 -15.11 -8.84 -0.67
C PHE A 410 -16.62 -8.96 -0.46
N ASP A 411 -17.02 -9.18 0.78
CA ASP A 411 -18.42 -9.15 1.16
C ASP A 411 -18.94 -7.69 1.08
N ASN A 412 -20.22 -7.47 0.73
CA ASN A 412 -20.76 -6.11 0.55
C ASN A 412 -20.57 -5.21 1.78
N ASP A 413 -20.75 -5.75 2.99
CA ASP A 413 -20.56 -5.00 4.24
C ASP A 413 -19.12 -4.50 4.42
N VAL A 414 -18.11 -5.20 3.88
CA VAL A 414 -16.73 -4.68 3.85
C VAL A 414 -16.62 -3.46 2.96
N ILE A 415 -17.20 -3.51 1.76
CA ILE A 415 -17.18 -2.43 0.77
C ILE A 415 -17.93 -1.21 1.31
N ASP A 416 -19.12 -1.42 1.88
CA ASP A 416 -19.94 -0.36 2.47
C ASP A 416 -19.19 0.36 3.59
N ARG A 417 -18.49 -0.38 4.46
CA ARG A 417 -17.68 0.22 5.55
C ARG A 417 -16.46 0.98 5.06
N ILE A 418 -15.84 0.55 3.96
CA ILE A 418 -14.76 1.30 3.32
C ILE A 418 -15.31 2.64 2.81
N ILE A 419 -16.40 2.61 2.03
CA ILE A 419 -17.04 3.83 1.49
C ILE A 419 -17.45 4.78 2.62
N GLU A 420 -18.07 4.26 3.68
CA GLU A 420 -18.47 5.06 4.85
C GLU A 420 -17.27 5.74 5.50
N LYS A 421 -16.19 5.00 5.76
CA LYS A 421 -14.97 5.53 6.37
C LYS A 421 -14.34 6.63 5.52
N GLU A 422 -14.27 6.42 4.21
CA GLU A 422 -13.70 7.37 3.27
C GLU A 422 -14.51 8.68 3.21
N ARG A 423 -15.84 8.56 3.12
CA ARG A 423 -16.75 9.71 3.16
C ARG A 423 -16.62 10.49 4.47
N ASN A 424 -16.51 9.79 5.60
CA ASN A 424 -16.33 10.42 6.92
C ASN A 424 -15.01 11.18 7.00
N ASP A 425 -13.89 10.59 6.57
CA ASP A 425 -12.58 11.27 6.56
C ASP A 425 -12.56 12.48 5.63
N ALA A 426 -13.17 12.37 4.46
CA ALA A 426 -13.27 13.46 3.50
C ALA A 426 -14.10 14.62 4.07
N ASN A 427 -15.24 14.32 4.69
CA ASN A 427 -16.08 15.32 5.35
C ASN A 427 -15.33 16.01 6.49
N GLU A 428 -14.64 15.22 7.33
CA GLU A 428 -13.87 15.71 8.46
C GLU A 428 -12.76 16.70 8.01
N VAL A 429 -12.06 16.41 6.91
CA VAL A 429 -11.05 17.31 6.37
C VAL A 429 -11.69 18.54 5.71
N SER A 430 -12.78 18.35 4.95
CA SER A 430 -13.44 19.44 4.24
C SER A 430 -14.08 20.49 5.17
N SER A 431 -14.44 20.11 6.39
CA SER A 431 -15.06 21.02 7.36
C SER A 431 -14.04 21.91 8.09
N ARG A 432 -12.73 21.72 7.87
CA ARG A 432 -11.67 22.50 8.50
C ARG A 432 -11.07 23.50 7.50
N PRO A 433 -11.10 24.82 7.78
CA PRO A 433 -10.45 25.81 6.94
C PRO A 433 -8.97 25.50 6.75
N HIS A 434 -8.49 25.55 5.52
CA HIS A 434 -7.09 25.28 5.20
C HIS A 434 -6.25 26.55 5.43
N PRO A 435 -5.04 26.48 6.03
CA PRO A 435 -4.23 27.68 6.29
C PRO A 435 -3.97 28.57 5.05
N HIS A 436 -3.84 27.96 3.87
CA HIS A 436 -3.67 28.70 2.61
C HIS A 436 -4.90 29.53 2.20
N GLU A 437 -6.11 29.17 2.65
CA GLU A 437 -7.33 29.95 2.36
C GLU A 437 -7.29 31.32 3.01
N PHE A 438 -6.60 31.49 4.14
CA PHE A 438 -6.39 32.82 4.73
C PHE A 438 -5.50 33.70 3.86
N HIS A 439 -4.50 33.13 3.18
CA HIS A 439 -3.69 33.90 2.22
C HIS A 439 -4.52 34.35 1.01
N LEU A 440 -5.47 33.53 0.57
CA LEU A 440 -6.27 33.79 -0.64
C LEU A 440 -7.49 34.67 -0.38
N TYR A 441 -8.10 34.56 0.80
CA TYR A 441 -9.47 35.02 1.04
C TYR A 441 -9.68 35.80 2.35
N PHE A 442 -8.64 36.06 3.14
CA PHE A 442 -8.83 36.76 4.42
C PHE A 442 -9.27 38.22 4.23
N ASP A 443 -8.88 38.85 3.13
CA ASP A 443 -9.11 40.27 2.83
C ASP A 443 -10.20 40.53 1.75
N ILE A 444 -11.09 39.56 1.50
CA ILE A 444 -12.20 39.69 0.54
C ILE A 444 -13.15 40.86 0.82
#